data_AF-K2NKF0-F1
#
_entry.id   AF-K2NKF0-F1
#
_cell.length_a   1.000
_cell.length_b   1.000
_cell.length_c   1.000
_cell.angle_alpha   90.00
_cell.angle_beta   90.00
_cell.angle_gamma   90.00
#
_symmetry.space_group_name_H-M   'P 1'
#
loop_
_entity.id
_entity.type
_entity.pdbx_description
1 polymer ?
#
loop_
_entity_poly.entity_id
_entity_poly.type
_entity_poly.pdbx_seq_one_letter_code
_entity_poly.pdbx_strand_id
1 'polypeptide(L)'
;MRMYLRKLVAKRGIERILVTGHSLGGAMATIAAANLVSQNHLFSHGLKILLYTFGAPRVGNMQFVNWLLASFCRGGHESYRVTHKRDPVPHVPPRFIGYLHVPREVWYDNDGNTNGRICNDVVGRPCTDLTAKEDPRCSNSALPISVADHLNYLGICTSCSCDSSESISDEELRLSPELERIVAMDYNYQQSRHMNRLLSFSVLHNEP
;
A
#
# COMPACT_ATOMS: atom_id res chain seq x y z
N MET A 1 -9.84 2.98 23.06
CA MET A 1 -8.92 1.98 22.48
C MET A 1 -7.53 1.95 23.15
N ARG A 2 -6.80 3.07 23.21
CA ARG A 2 -5.40 3.16 23.71
C ARG A 2 -5.12 2.50 25.08
N MET A 3 -5.92 2.83 26.11
CA MET A 3 -5.69 2.27 27.46
C MET A 3 -6.00 0.77 27.54
N TYR A 4 -7.02 0.32 26.81
CA TYR A 4 -7.39 -1.09 26.78
C TYR A 4 -6.29 -1.93 26.12
N LEU A 5 -5.80 -1.50 24.95
CA LEU A 5 -4.76 -2.21 24.23
C LEU A 5 -3.47 -2.30 25.05
N ARG A 6 -3.04 -1.20 25.71
CA ARG A 6 -1.87 -1.20 26.59
C ARG A 6 -2.02 -2.18 27.76
N LYS A 7 -3.17 -2.18 28.43
CA LYS A 7 -3.45 -3.11 29.53
C LYS A 7 -3.43 -4.57 29.04
N LEU A 8 -3.99 -4.83 27.87
CA LEU A 8 -4.03 -6.17 27.29
C LEU A 8 -2.63 -6.67 26.92
N VAL A 9 -1.83 -5.82 26.25
CA VAL A 9 -0.44 -6.13 25.87
C VAL A 9 0.40 -6.47 27.10
N ALA A 10 0.34 -5.65 28.14
CA ALA A 10 1.08 -5.88 29.37
C ALA A 10 0.60 -7.16 30.09
N LYS A 11 -0.71 -7.37 30.21
CA LYS A 11 -1.28 -8.52 30.93
C LYS A 11 -0.99 -9.86 30.25
N ARG A 12 -0.92 -9.88 28.91
CA ARG A 12 -0.77 -11.11 28.12
C ARG A 12 0.65 -11.33 27.59
N GLY A 13 1.58 -10.40 27.83
CA GLY A 13 2.95 -10.50 27.30
C GLY A 13 2.97 -10.47 25.76
N ILE A 14 2.12 -9.64 25.14
CA ILE A 14 2.04 -9.58 23.67
C ILE A 14 3.27 -8.85 23.13
N GLU A 15 4.02 -9.52 22.25
CA GLU A 15 5.21 -8.96 21.61
C GLU A 15 4.96 -8.44 20.19
N ARG A 16 3.84 -8.83 19.57
CA ARG A 16 3.49 -8.44 18.20
C ARG A 16 2.03 -8.07 18.06
N ILE A 17 1.75 -7.01 17.30
CA ILE A 17 0.39 -6.61 16.93
C ILE A 17 0.31 -6.56 15.41
N LEU A 18 -0.57 -7.38 14.85
CA LEU A 18 -0.96 -7.30 13.45
C LEU A 18 -2.12 -6.31 13.29
N VAL A 19 -1.91 -5.31 12.44
CA VAL A 19 -2.94 -4.37 11.99
C VAL A 19 -3.18 -4.66 10.52
N THR A 20 -4.44 -4.95 10.18
CA THR A 20 -4.81 -5.35 8.82
C THR A 20 -6.12 -4.72 8.40
N GLY A 21 -6.35 -4.67 7.10
CA GLY A 21 -7.59 -4.19 6.51
C GLY A 21 -7.57 -4.29 4.98
N HIS A 22 -8.75 -4.53 4.43
CA HIS A 22 -9.02 -4.48 2.99
C HIS A 22 -9.64 -3.13 2.61
N SER A 23 -9.40 -2.66 1.39
CA SER A 23 -10.00 -1.44 0.84
C SER A 23 -9.77 -0.22 1.75
N LEU A 24 -10.81 0.56 2.02
CA LEU A 24 -10.79 1.67 2.98
C LEU A 24 -10.34 1.22 4.39
N GLY A 25 -10.64 -0.02 4.79
CA GLY A 25 -10.14 -0.61 6.02
C GLY A 25 -8.60 -0.70 6.05
N GLY A 26 -7.95 -0.88 4.90
CA GLY A 26 -6.49 -0.83 4.77
C GLY A 26 -5.91 0.57 4.99
N ALA A 27 -6.63 1.62 4.58
CA ALA A 27 -6.27 2.99 4.90
C ALA A 27 -6.38 3.26 6.40
N MET A 28 -7.48 2.82 7.02
CA MET A 28 -7.66 2.90 8.47
C MET A 28 -6.59 2.11 9.24
N ALA A 29 -6.23 0.91 8.75
CA ALA A 29 -5.16 0.10 9.31
C ALA A 29 -3.81 0.83 9.27
N THR A 30 -3.52 1.54 8.18
CA THR A 30 -2.30 2.34 8.05
C THR A 30 -2.25 3.48 9.08
N ILE A 31 -3.36 4.20 9.25
CA ILE A 31 -3.48 5.27 10.26
C ILE A 31 -3.38 4.69 11.67
N ALA A 32 -4.01 3.55 11.94
CA ALA A 32 -3.92 2.88 13.23
C ALA A 32 -2.50 2.42 13.55
N ALA A 33 -1.77 1.86 12.57
CA ALA A 33 -0.38 1.48 12.72
C ALA A 33 0.53 2.69 12.97
N ALA A 34 0.32 3.79 12.25
CA ALA A 34 1.02 5.05 12.50
C ALA A 34 0.79 5.56 13.94
N ASN A 35 -0.45 5.52 14.43
CA ASN A 35 -0.78 5.89 15.80
C ASN A 35 -0.05 4.99 16.82
N LEU A 36 -0.05 3.67 16.61
CA LEU A 36 0.67 2.73 17.49
C LEU A 36 2.19 2.98 17.49
N VAL A 37 2.80 3.20 16.32
CA VAL A 37 4.25 3.46 16.20
C VAL A 37 4.64 4.77 16.88
N SER A 38 3.90 5.86 16.68
CA SER A 38 4.16 7.14 17.38
C SER A 38 4.12 7.02 18.91
N GLN A 39 3.41 6.02 19.41
CA GLN A 39 3.22 5.75 20.84
C GLN A 39 3.97 4.51 21.32
N ASN A 40 4.88 3.94 20.51
CA ASN A 40 5.49 2.65 20.83
C ASN A 40 6.24 2.67 22.17
N HIS A 41 6.79 3.83 22.55
CA HIS A 41 7.44 4.07 23.85
C HIS A 41 6.53 3.84 25.07
N LEU A 42 5.21 3.70 24.87
CA LEU A 42 4.22 3.48 25.94
C LEU A 42 3.85 2.01 26.13
N PHE A 43 4.38 1.13 25.29
CA PHE A 43 4.27 -0.31 25.40
C PHE A 43 5.56 -0.88 25.98
N SER A 44 5.50 -2.11 26.50
CA SER A 44 6.68 -2.82 26.97
C SER A 44 7.76 -2.85 25.88
N HIS A 45 9.03 -2.65 26.27
CA HIS A 45 10.16 -2.68 25.33
C HIS A 45 10.08 -3.93 24.44
N GLY A 46 10.12 -3.73 23.12
CA GLY A 46 10.15 -4.83 22.14
C GLY A 46 8.84 -5.11 21.39
N LEU A 47 7.75 -4.38 21.64
CA LEU A 47 6.51 -4.53 20.85
C LEU A 47 6.77 -4.23 19.36
N LYS A 48 6.50 -5.23 18.50
CA LYS A 48 6.59 -5.10 17.04
C LYS A 48 5.20 -4.89 16.42
N ILE A 49 5.11 -3.94 15.51
CA ILE A 49 3.89 -3.65 14.76
C ILE A 49 4.05 -4.23 13.36
N LEU A 50 3.05 -4.99 12.93
CA LEU A 50 2.96 -5.58 11.60
C LEU A 50 1.75 -4.93 10.90
N LEU A 51 1.96 -4.33 9.73
CA LEU A 51 0.90 -3.70 8.93
C LEU A 51 0.75 -4.45 7.61
N TYR A 52 -0.39 -5.10 7.40
CA TYR A 52 -0.67 -5.88 6.20
C TYR A 52 -1.97 -5.35 5.60
N THR A 53 -1.93 -4.77 4.41
CA THR A 53 -3.13 -4.19 3.79
C THR A 53 -3.41 -4.82 2.43
N PHE A 54 -4.68 -4.87 2.04
CA PHE A 54 -5.13 -5.50 0.81
C PHE A 54 -5.97 -4.51 0.00
N GLY A 55 -5.52 -4.12 -1.19
CA GLY A 55 -6.26 -3.16 -2.02
C GLY A 55 -6.46 -1.80 -1.36
N ALA A 56 -5.52 -1.39 -0.50
CA ALA A 56 -5.66 -0.14 0.25
C ALA A 56 -5.40 1.08 -0.65
N PRO A 57 -6.19 2.17 -0.52
CA PRO A 57 -5.90 3.43 -1.19
C PRO A 57 -4.71 4.14 -0.55
N ARG A 58 -4.17 5.16 -1.23
CA ARG A 58 -3.12 6.02 -0.67
C ARG A 58 -3.66 6.79 0.53
N VAL A 59 -2.84 6.97 1.57
CA VAL A 59 -3.29 7.48 2.87
C VAL A 59 -2.76 8.87 3.19
N GLY A 60 -1.52 9.18 2.79
CA GLY A 60 -0.87 10.41 3.17
C GLY A 60 0.08 10.93 2.12
N ASN A 61 0.64 12.09 2.40
CA ASN A 61 1.64 12.72 1.54
C ASN A 61 3.04 12.14 1.77
N MET A 62 4.01 12.64 1.00
CA MET A 62 5.42 12.23 1.11
C MET A 62 5.98 12.38 2.55
N GLN A 63 5.62 13.42 3.30
CA GLN A 63 6.14 13.61 4.67
C GLN A 63 5.61 12.52 5.61
N PHE A 64 4.30 12.26 5.58
CA PHE A 64 3.69 11.20 6.38
C PHE A 64 4.29 9.83 6.07
N VAL A 65 4.39 9.49 4.79
CA VAL A 65 4.90 8.20 4.35
C VAL A 65 6.36 7.99 4.73
N ASN A 66 7.23 8.99 4.51
CA ASN A 66 8.64 8.88 4.86
C ASN A 66 8.84 8.79 6.38
N TRP A 67 8.08 9.56 7.15
CA TRP A 67 8.11 9.45 8.61
C TRP A 67 7.72 8.05 9.08
N LEU A 68 6.65 7.48 8.52
CA LEU A 68 6.17 6.15 8.88
C LEU A 68 7.19 5.07 8.50
N LEU A 69 7.74 5.14 7.28
CA LEU A 69 8.80 4.26 6.78
C LEU A 69 10.03 4.27 7.69
N ALA A 70 10.53 5.45 8.03
CA ALA A 70 11.69 5.60 8.91
C ALA A 70 11.41 5.05 10.31
N SER A 71 10.21 5.29 10.84
CA SER A 71 9.79 4.78 12.15
C SER A 71 9.67 3.26 12.17
N PHE A 72 9.14 2.66 11.09
CA PHE A 72 9.07 1.21 10.94
C PHE A 72 10.46 0.58 10.87
N CYS A 73 11.35 1.16 10.07
CA CYS A 73 12.73 0.69 9.92
C CYS A 73 13.50 0.73 11.26
N ARG A 74 13.44 1.85 12.00
CA ARG A 74 14.11 1.99 13.30
C ARG A 74 13.53 1.08 14.38
N GLY A 75 12.21 0.90 14.39
CA GLY A 75 11.50 0.09 15.37
C GLY A 75 11.49 -1.42 15.09
N GLY A 76 12.09 -1.87 13.97
CA GLY A 76 11.99 -3.27 13.55
C GLY A 76 10.56 -3.73 13.29
N HIS A 77 9.72 -2.81 12.81
CA HIS A 77 8.34 -3.06 12.40
C HIS A 77 8.28 -3.46 10.92
N GLU A 78 7.17 -4.05 10.50
CA GLU A 78 7.01 -4.55 9.13
C GLU A 78 5.73 -4.02 8.50
N SER A 79 5.82 -3.53 7.27
CA SER A 79 4.67 -3.14 6.46
C SER A 79 4.70 -3.87 5.13
N TYR A 80 3.55 -4.40 4.71
CA TYR A 80 3.32 -4.98 3.40
C TYR A 80 1.99 -4.48 2.87
N ARG A 81 1.98 -3.99 1.63
CA ARG A 81 0.76 -3.61 0.91
C ARG A 81 0.57 -4.58 -0.23
N VAL A 82 -0.52 -5.32 -0.21
CA VAL A 82 -0.85 -6.32 -1.21
C VAL A 82 -1.79 -5.69 -2.25
N THR A 83 -1.40 -5.76 -3.51
CA THR A 83 -2.19 -5.28 -4.67
C THR A 83 -2.44 -6.42 -5.64
N HIS A 84 -3.64 -6.46 -6.20
CA HIS A 84 -4.10 -7.56 -7.04
C HIS A 84 -4.43 -7.04 -8.43
N LYS A 85 -3.80 -7.63 -9.45
CA LYS A 85 -4.06 -7.38 -10.87
C LYS A 85 -4.24 -5.88 -11.16
N ARG A 86 -5.46 -5.48 -11.54
CA ARG A 86 -5.83 -4.15 -12.03
C ARG A 86 -6.81 -3.47 -11.07
N ASP A 87 -6.71 -3.78 -9.78
CA ASP A 87 -7.51 -3.15 -8.73
C ASP A 87 -7.38 -1.61 -8.79
N PRO A 88 -8.48 -0.86 -8.97
CA PRO A 88 -8.48 0.60 -9.04
C PRO A 88 -8.15 1.29 -7.71
N VAL A 89 -8.43 0.68 -6.56
CA VAL A 89 -8.41 1.35 -5.25
C VAL A 89 -7.01 1.81 -4.84
N PRO A 90 -5.93 1.02 -5.03
CA PRO A 90 -4.56 1.47 -4.82
C PRO A 90 -4.15 2.68 -5.67
N HIS A 91 -4.88 3.02 -6.73
CA HIS A 91 -4.55 4.16 -7.60
C HIS A 91 -5.18 5.49 -7.15
N VAL A 92 -5.98 5.47 -6.08
CA VAL A 92 -6.63 6.65 -5.52
C VAL A 92 -6.28 6.86 -4.03
N PRO A 93 -6.30 8.12 -3.53
CA PRO A 93 -6.24 9.35 -4.30
C PRO A 93 -4.96 9.43 -5.17
N PRO A 94 -4.94 10.22 -6.25
CA PRO A 94 -3.82 10.20 -7.19
C PRO A 94 -2.51 10.71 -6.61
N ARG A 95 -1.41 10.18 -7.14
CA ARG A 95 -0.06 10.63 -6.83
C ARG A 95 0.20 12.06 -7.30
N PHE A 96 -0.37 12.47 -8.44
CA PHE A 96 -0.14 13.80 -9.00
C PHE A 96 -0.68 14.94 -8.12
N ILE A 97 -1.62 14.66 -7.19
CA ILE A 97 -2.09 15.61 -6.17
C ILE A 97 -1.36 15.47 -4.82
N GLY A 98 -0.26 14.71 -4.77
CA GLY A 98 0.64 14.66 -3.62
C GLY A 98 0.46 13.48 -2.66
N TYR A 99 -0.46 12.54 -2.94
CA TYR A 99 -0.61 11.32 -2.16
C TYR A 99 0.45 10.27 -2.52
N LEU A 100 0.79 9.42 -1.56
CA LEU A 100 1.82 8.40 -1.71
C LEU A 100 1.47 7.16 -0.86
N HIS A 101 1.83 5.97 -1.37
CA HIS A 101 1.75 4.74 -0.60
C HIS A 101 2.88 4.57 0.40
N VAL A 102 2.56 3.91 1.52
CA VAL A 102 3.57 3.28 2.36
C VAL A 102 4.29 2.20 1.53
N PRO A 103 5.63 2.12 1.57
CA PRO A 103 6.38 1.20 0.73
C PRO A 103 6.21 -0.28 1.05
N ARG A 104 6.75 -1.12 0.15
CA ARG A 104 6.72 -2.60 0.13
C ARG A 104 5.40 -3.13 -0.41
N GLU A 105 5.10 -2.76 -1.64
CA GLU A 105 4.08 -3.41 -2.43
C GLU A 105 4.48 -4.84 -2.78
N VAL A 106 3.53 -5.74 -2.60
CA VAL A 106 3.54 -7.10 -3.13
C VAL A 106 2.41 -7.15 -4.15
N TRP A 107 2.77 -7.07 -5.43
CA TRP A 107 1.83 -7.08 -6.53
C TRP A 107 1.79 -8.47 -7.17
N TYR A 108 0.60 -9.00 -7.38
CA TYR A 108 0.40 -10.27 -8.07
C TYR A 108 -0.71 -10.13 -9.10
N ASP A 109 -0.46 -10.71 -10.27
CA ASP A 109 -1.33 -10.64 -11.45
C ASP A 109 -1.87 -12.04 -11.78
N ASN A 110 -2.46 -12.70 -10.77
CA ASN A 110 -3.00 -14.04 -10.90
C ASN A 110 -4.10 -14.28 -9.85
N ASP A 111 -4.98 -15.27 -10.07
CA ASP A 111 -6.18 -15.53 -9.24
C ASP A 111 -5.97 -16.52 -8.07
N GLY A 112 -4.75 -16.72 -7.57
CA GLY A 112 -4.55 -17.61 -6.41
C GLY A 112 -3.21 -18.32 -6.29
N ASN A 113 -2.24 -18.02 -7.16
CA ASN A 113 -0.86 -18.44 -6.96
C ASN A 113 -0.10 -17.34 -6.19
N THR A 114 0.44 -17.65 -5.02
CA THR A 114 1.15 -16.67 -4.16
C THR A 114 2.45 -16.12 -4.76
N ASN A 115 2.76 -16.44 -6.02
CA ASN A 115 3.85 -15.87 -6.80
C ASN A 115 3.57 -14.39 -7.15
N GLY A 116 3.86 -13.50 -6.20
CA GLY A 116 3.83 -12.05 -6.38
C GLY A 116 5.22 -11.44 -6.58
N ARG A 117 5.27 -10.30 -7.24
CA ARG A 117 6.45 -9.43 -7.34
C ARG A 117 6.53 -8.54 -6.11
N ILE A 118 7.69 -8.54 -5.45
CA ILE A 118 8.03 -7.51 -4.46
C ILE A 118 8.54 -6.28 -5.21
N CYS A 119 7.86 -5.15 -5.02
CA CYS A 119 8.12 -3.90 -5.73
C CYS A 119 9.25 -3.10 -5.08
N ASN A 120 10.02 -2.39 -5.90
CA ASN A 120 11.12 -1.57 -5.41
C ASN A 120 10.64 -0.19 -4.97
N ASP A 121 9.98 -0.14 -3.82
CA ASP A 121 9.27 1.04 -3.34
C ASP A 121 10.09 2.01 -2.46
N VAL A 122 11.38 1.73 -2.26
CA VAL A 122 12.22 2.47 -1.30
C VAL A 122 13.57 2.79 -1.92
N VAL A 123 14.07 4.00 -1.65
CA VAL A 123 15.45 4.40 -1.95
C VAL A 123 16.14 4.94 -0.70
N GLY A 124 17.46 4.83 -0.66
CA GLY A 124 18.29 5.30 0.46
C GLY A 124 18.55 4.24 1.53
N ARG A 125 19.64 4.43 2.27
CA ARG A 125 20.03 3.75 3.51
C ARG A 125 21.02 4.69 4.23
N PRO A 126 21.06 4.75 5.57
CA PRO A 126 20.34 3.96 6.57
C PRO A 126 18.89 4.42 6.81
N CYS A 127 18.20 3.92 7.85
CA CYS A 127 16.78 4.23 8.12
C CYS A 127 16.43 5.73 8.16
N THR A 128 17.41 6.61 8.46
CA THR A 128 17.24 8.07 8.49
C THR A 128 17.05 8.69 7.12
N ASP A 129 17.53 8.01 6.07
CA ASP A 129 17.65 8.55 4.72
C ASP A 129 16.71 7.80 3.74
N LEU A 130 15.84 6.94 4.28
CA LEU A 130 14.85 6.21 3.49
C LEU A 130 13.81 7.18 2.93
N THR A 131 13.55 7.05 1.63
CA THR A 131 12.48 7.77 0.94
C THR A 131 11.60 6.80 0.19
N ALA A 132 10.29 6.97 0.33
CA ALA A 132 9.30 6.20 -0.40
C ALA A 132 9.23 6.60 -1.87
N LYS A 133 9.13 5.60 -2.74
CA LYS A 133 9.08 5.77 -4.20
C LYS A 133 8.35 4.57 -4.79
N GLU A 134 7.05 4.68 -5.01
CA GLU A 134 6.25 3.64 -5.71
C GLU A 134 6.93 3.18 -7.01
N ASP A 135 7.04 1.86 -7.20
CA ASP A 135 7.55 1.27 -8.43
C ASP A 135 6.49 1.39 -9.56
N PRO A 136 6.76 2.13 -10.64
CA PRO A 136 5.83 2.31 -11.75
C PRO A 136 5.60 1.03 -12.56
N ARG A 137 6.39 -0.03 -12.32
CA ARG A 137 6.32 -1.32 -13.02
C ARG A 137 5.50 -2.38 -12.26
N CYS A 138 4.91 -2.02 -11.12
CA CYS A 138 4.02 -2.89 -10.35
C CYS A 138 2.55 -2.58 -10.68
N SER A 139 1.63 -2.49 -9.71
CA SER A 139 0.22 -2.24 -10.02
C SER A 139 0.04 -0.93 -10.80
N ASN A 140 0.95 0.04 -10.65
CA ASN A 140 0.96 1.29 -11.43
C ASN A 140 1.20 1.10 -12.94
N SER A 141 1.51 -0.11 -13.39
CA SER A 141 1.58 -0.47 -14.82
C SER A 141 0.27 -1.05 -15.36
N ALA A 142 -0.72 -1.29 -14.50
CA ALA A 142 -1.91 -2.06 -14.82
C ALA A 142 -3.07 -1.18 -15.32
N LEU A 143 -3.31 -1.20 -16.63
CA LEU A 143 -4.50 -0.63 -17.28
C LEU A 143 -5.01 -1.59 -18.37
N PRO A 144 -6.34 -1.63 -18.64
CA PRO A 144 -7.41 -0.92 -17.94
C PRO A 144 -7.69 -1.50 -16.55
N ILE A 145 -8.22 -0.69 -15.64
CA ILE A 145 -8.58 -1.09 -14.27
C ILE A 145 -9.86 -1.95 -14.21
N SER A 146 -10.05 -2.71 -13.13
CA SER A 146 -11.23 -3.53 -12.90
C SER A 146 -11.61 -3.59 -11.41
N VAL A 147 -12.86 -3.22 -11.07
CA VAL A 147 -13.36 -3.33 -9.70
C VAL A 147 -13.45 -4.79 -9.25
N ALA A 148 -13.65 -5.74 -10.17
CA ALA A 148 -13.66 -7.16 -9.84
C ALA A 148 -12.33 -7.61 -9.20
N ASP A 149 -11.21 -7.07 -9.68
CA ASP A 149 -9.88 -7.37 -9.14
C ASP A 149 -9.70 -6.85 -7.69
N HIS A 150 -10.52 -5.88 -7.25
CA HIS A 150 -10.56 -5.39 -5.87
C HIS A 150 -11.28 -6.33 -4.90
N LEU A 151 -12.16 -7.20 -5.41
CA LEU A 151 -13.07 -8.03 -4.59
C LEU A 151 -12.53 -9.44 -4.33
N ASN A 152 -11.33 -9.75 -4.80
CA ASN A 152 -10.66 -11.01 -4.57
C ASN A 152 -9.20 -10.75 -4.17
N TYR A 153 -8.78 -11.30 -3.03
CA TYR A 153 -7.41 -11.20 -2.56
C TYR A 153 -6.88 -12.56 -2.10
N LEU A 154 -5.79 -13.03 -2.71
CA LEU A 154 -5.15 -14.32 -2.41
C LEU A 154 -6.11 -15.52 -2.57
N GLY A 155 -7.02 -15.45 -3.54
CA GLY A 155 -8.06 -16.47 -3.76
C GLY A 155 -9.20 -16.42 -2.75
N ILE A 156 -9.24 -15.39 -1.88
CA ILE A 156 -10.29 -15.16 -0.90
C ILE A 156 -11.16 -14.02 -1.39
N CYS A 157 -12.45 -14.28 -1.50
CA CYS A 157 -13.45 -13.25 -1.77
C CYS A 157 -13.55 -12.26 -0.60
N THR A 158 -13.46 -10.97 -0.92
CA THR A 158 -13.47 -9.86 0.05
C THR A 158 -14.69 -8.94 -0.10
N SER A 159 -15.68 -9.33 -0.89
CA SER A 159 -16.96 -8.62 -0.96
C SER A 159 -17.81 -8.85 0.30
N CYS A 160 -18.88 -8.07 0.45
CA CYS A 160 -19.82 -8.23 1.56
C CYS A 160 -20.63 -9.55 1.47
N SER A 161 -20.80 -10.09 0.27
CA SER A 161 -21.45 -11.38 -0.02
C SER A 161 -20.68 -12.10 -1.13
N CYS A 162 -20.31 -13.35 -0.88
CA CYS A 162 -19.50 -14.18 -1.77
C CYS A 162 -20.30 -15.38 -2.30
N ASP A 163 -21.64 -15.27 -2.29
CA ASP A 163 -22.50 -16.37 -2.67
C ASP A 163 -22.42 -16.59 -4.20
N SER A 164 -22.16 -17.83 -4.60
CA SER A 164 -21.96 -18.18 -6.02
C SER A 164 -23.19 -17.96 -6.91
N SER A 165 -24.35 -17.68 -6.31
CA SER A 165 -25.62 -17.38 -6.97
C SER A 165 -25.85 -15.90 -7.26
N GLU A 166 -25.04 -14.99 -6.69
CA GLU A 166 -25.16 -13.54 -6.90
C GLU A 166 -23.88 -13.01 -7.55
N SER A 167 -23.75 -13.23 -8.86
CA SER A 167 -22.72 -12.56 -9.65
C SER A 167 -23.07 -11.08 -9.77
N ILE A 168 -22.28 -10.19 -9.16
CA ILE A 168 -22.37 -8.75 -9.40
C ILE A 168 -22.16 -8.52 -10.89
N SER A 169 -23.07 -7.79 -11.53
CA SER A 169 -22.99 -7.58 -12.98
C SER A 169 -21.79 -6.71 -13.34
N ASP A 170 -21.25 -6.90 -14.56
CA ASP A 170 -20.18 -6.05 -15.09
C ASP A 170 -20.56 -4.55 -15.11
N GLU A 171 -21.87 -4.25 -15.19
CA GLU A 171 -22.40 -2.88 -15.21
C GLU A 171 -22.39 -2.24 -13.81
N GLU A 172 -22.61 -3.01 -12.74
CA GLU A 172 -22.46 -2.55 -11.35
C GLU A 172 -21.00 -2.38 -10.94
N LEU A 173 -20.09 -3.11 -11.58
CA LEU A 173 -18.64 -3.02 -11.34
C LEU A 173 -17.95 -1.97 -12.24
N ARG A 174 -18.70 -1.24 -13.07
CA ARG A 174 -18.14 -0.14 -13.85
C ARG A 174 -17.83 1.06 -12.97
N LEU A 175 -16.59 1.53 -13.07
CA LEU A 175 -16.20 2.81 -12.48
C LEU A 175 -16.88 3.96 -13.22
N SER A 176 -17.04 5.09 -12.53
CA SER A 176 -17.48 6.30 -13.20
C SER A 176 -16.42 6.73 -14.24
N PRO A 177 -16.82 7.33 -15.37
CA PRO A 177 -15.86 7.83 -16.36
C PRO A 177 -14.86 8.84 -15.78
N GLU A 178 -15.25 9.56 -14.74
CA GLU A 178 -14.36 10.49 -14.02
C GLU A 178 -13.26 9.75 -13.26
N LEU A 179 -13.61 8.69 -12.51
CA LEU A 179 -12.65 7.86 -11.79
C LEU A 179 -11.67 7.17 -12.75
N GLU A 180 -12.17 6.63 -13.86
CA GLU A 180 -11.31 6.03 -14.90
C GLU A 180 -10.30 7.04 -15.45
N ARG A 181 -10.75 8.27 -15.75
CA ARG A 181 -9.87 9.35 -16.22
C ARG A 181 -8.83 9.72 -15.17
N ILE A 182 -9.24 9.83 -13.90
CA ILE A 182 -8.35 10.16 -12.80
C ILE A 182 -7.23 9.12 -12.66
N VAL A 183 -7.60 7.83 -12.70
CA VAL A 183 -6.62 6.74 -12.62
C VAL A 183 -5.71 6.70 -13.85
N ALA A 184 -6.25 6.94 -15.05
CA ALA A 184 -5.45 7.03 -16.28
C ALA A 184 -4.45 8.22 -16.25
N MET A 185 -4.86 9.37 -15.70
CA MET A 185 -3.96 10.51 -15.49
C MET A 185 -2.85 10.17 -14.49
N ASP A 186 -3.19 9.47 -13.41
CA ASP A 186 -2.20 9.01 -12.43
C ASP A 186 -1.18 8.04 -13.04
N TYR A 187 -1.65 7.09 -13.84
CA TYR A 187 -0.79 6.20 -14.62
C TYR A 187 0.20 7.02 -15.48
N ASN A 188 -0.29 7.94 -16.31
CA ASN A 188 0.55 8.76 -17.18
C ASN A 188 1.57 9.60 -16.39
N TYR A 189 1.15 10.17 -15.26
CA TYR A 189 2.02 10.92 -14.36
C TYR A 189 3.16 10.04 -13.81
N GLN A 190 2.86 8.81 -13.41
CA GLN A 190 3.85 7.89 -12.88
C GLN A 190 4.82 7.38 -13.95
N GLN A 191 4.31 7.02 -15.14
CA GLN A 191 5.15 6.54 -16.25
C GLN A 191 6.06 7.64 -16.81
N SER A 192 5.55 8.87 -16.99
CA SER A 192 6.37 10.00 -17.44
C SER A 192 7.51 10.33 -16.46
N ARG A 193 7.24 10.31 -15.15
CA ARG A 193 8.29 10.48 -14.13
C ARG A 193 9.32 9.35 -14.13
N HIS A 194 8.91 8.13 -14.47
CA HIS A 194 9.84 7.01 -14.62
C HIS A 194 10.78 7.24 -15.80
N MET A 195 10.22 7.57 -16.96
CA MET A 195 11.00 7.82 -18.18
C MET A 195 11.97 8.99 -18.02
N ASN A 196 11.51 10.11 -17.46
CA ASN A 196 12.37 11.27 -17.22
C ASN A 196 13.56 10.93 -16.31
N ARG A 197 13.34 10.10 -15.28
CA ARG A 197 14.43 9.64 -14.41
C ARG A 197 15.44 8.80 -15.18
N LEU A 198 14.99 7.84 -16.00
CA LEU A 198 15.89 7.01 -16.81
C LEU A 198 16.74 7.87 -17.75
N LEU A 199 16.13 8.85 -18.42
CA LEU A 199 16.87 9.79 -19.29
C LEU A 199 17.90 10.60 -18.50
N SER A 200 17.56 11.12 -17.32
CA SER A 200 18.53 11.83 -16.47
C SER A 200 19.68 10.93 -16.01
N PHE A 201 19.43 9.66 -15.70
CA PHE A 201 20.49 8.70 -15.35
C PHE A 201 21.42 8.41 -16.54
N SER A 202 20.87 8.23 -17.74
CA SER A 202 21.65 8.00 -18.96
C SER A 202 22.54 9.19 -19.32
N VAL A 203 22.07 10.41 -19.10
CA VAL A 203 22.87 11.64 -19.33
C VAL A 203 24.03 11.72 -18.33
N LEU A 204 23.79 11.43 -17.05
CA LEU A 204 24.83 11.48 -16.00
C LEU A 204 25.91 10.40 -16.13
N HIS A 205 25.67 9.32 -16.87
CA HIS A 205 26.62 8.22 -17.07
C HIS A 205 27.25 8.20 -18.47
N ASN A 206 26.90 9.16 -19.33
CA ASN A 206 27.46 9.36 -20.67
C ASN A 206 28.32 10.64 -20.77
N GLU A 207 28.70 11.26 -19.66
CA GLU A 207 29.76 12.27 -19.68
C GLU A 207 31.14 11.56 -19.65
N PRO A 208 32.05 11.87 -20.59
CA PRO A 208 33.35 11.22 -20.74
C PRO A 208 34.34 11.54 -19.61
#